data_AF-A0AAP6L3Z6-F1
#
_entry.id   AF-A0AAP6L3Z6-F1
#
_cell.length_a   1.000
_cell.length_b   1.000
_cell.length_c   1.000
_cell.angle_alpha   90.00
_cell.angle_beta   90.00
_cell.angle_gamma   90.00
#
_symmetry.space_group_name_H-M   'P 1'
#
loop_
_entity.id
_entity.type
_entity.pdbx_description
1 polymer ?
#
loop_
_entity_poly.entity_id
_entity_poly.type
_entity_poly.pdbx_seq_one_letter_code
_entity_poly.pdbx_strand_id
1 'polypeptide(L)' 'SPAMARLRHEIEVVASSELNVLILGETGVGKELIAKAVHQGSPRAGAPLVYLNCAALPESVAESEL' A
#
# COMPACT_ATOMS: atom_id res chain seq x y z
N SER A 1 -12.66 17.97 3.23
CA SER A 1 -11.53 17.89 4.16
C SER A 1 -10.24 18.19 3.40
N PRO A 2 -9.49 19.25 3.76
CA PRO A 2 -8.21 19.59 3.15
C PRO A 2 -7.15 18.48 3.29
N ALA A 3 -7.11 17.80 4.44
CA ALA A 3 -6.18 16.69 4.68
C ALA A 3 -6.41 15.52 3.71
N MET A 4 -7.67 15.16 3.45
CA MET A 4 -8.00 14.10 2.48
C MET A 4 -7.69 14.49 1.04
N ALA A 5 -7.78 15.78 0.69
CA ALA A 5 -7.39 16.24 -0.63
C ALA A 5 -5.87 16.11 -0.83
N ARG A 6 -5.09 16.49 0.18
CA ARG A 6 -3.63 16.32 0.18
C ARG A 6 -3.24 14.83 0.09
N LEU A 7 -3.87 13.97 0.88
CA LEU A 7 -3.60 12.54 0.85
C LEU A 7 -3.87 11.93 -0.54
N ARG A 8 -4.98 12.30 -1.19
CA ARG A 8 -5.27 11.85 -2.56
C ARG A 8 -4.21 12.31 -3.56
N HIS A 9 -3.75 13.56 -3.44
CA HIS A 9 -2.69 14.06 -4.29
C HIS A 9 -1.36 13.30 -4.09
N GLU A 10 -1.00 13.02 -2.83
CA GLU A 10 0.20 12.23 -2.53
C GLU A 10 0.10 10.81 -3.13
N ILE A 11 -1.07 10.17 -3.06
CA ILE A 11 -1.34 8.88 -3.71
C ILE A 11 -1.13 8.96 -5.22
N GLU A 12 -1.70 9.97 -5.89
CA GLU A 12 -1.55 10.16 -7.35
C GLU A 12 -0.09 10.30 -7.76
N VAL A 13 0.69 11.09 -7.00
CA VAL A 13 2.12 11.30 -7.27
C VAL A 13 2.89 9.99 -7.17
N VAL A 14 2.75 9.25 -6.06
CA VAL A 14 3.53 8.02 -5.86
C VAL A 14 3.07 6.87 -6.75
N ALA A 15 1.79 6.80 -7.10
CA ALA A 15 1.23 5.74 -7.95
C ALA A 15 1.90 5.71 -9.32
N SER A 16 2.26 6.86 -9.88
CA SER A 16 2.95 6.95 -11.17
C SER A 16 4.41 6.46 -11.14
N SER A 17 4.97 6.20 -9.96
CA SER A 17 6.37 5.82 -9.77
C SER A 17 6.56 4.32 -9.50
N GLU A 18 7.79 3.83 -9.65
CA GLU A 18 8.21 2.48 -9.25
C GLU A 18 8.83 2.44 -7.84
N LEU A 19 8.65 3.49 -7.05
CA LEU A 19 9.20 3.56 -5.70
C LEU A 19 8.42 2.69 -4.70
N ASN A 20 9.11 2.23 -3.66
CA ASN A 20 8.48 1.60 -2.51
C ASN A 20 7.68 2.64 -1.72
N VAL A 21 6.43 2.32 -1.36
CA VAL A 21 5.52 3.21 -0.63
C VAL A 21 5.30 2.69 0.78
N LEU A 22 5.56 3.53 1.79
CA LEU A 22 5.26 3.27 3.19
C LEU A 22 3.98 4.00 3.61
N ILE A 23 2.98 3.26 4.08
CA ILE A 23 1.70 3.82 4.53
C ILE A 23 1.65 3.80 6.05
N LEU A 24 1.62 4.99 6.67
CA LEU A 24 1.54 5.16 8.11
C LEU A 24 0.13 5.55 8.55
N GLY A 25 -0.23 5.19 9.77
CA GLY A 25 -1.52 5.52 10.38
C GLY A 25 -1.93 4.50 11.43
N GLU A 26 -2.93 4.86 12.24
CA GLU A 26 -3.45 4.00 13.31
C GLU A 26 -4.11 2.70 12.77
N THR A 27 -4.29 1.72 13.64
CA THR A 27 -5.01 0.48 13.30
C THR A 27 -6.47 0.80 12.98
N GLY A 28 -7.01 0.23 11.90
CA GLY A 28 -8.42 0.40 11.52
C GLY A 28 -8.74 1.62 10.64
N VAL A 29 -7.77 2.48 10.31
CA VAL A 29 -7.99 3.67 9.44
C VAL A 29 -8.09 3.36 7.94
N GLY A 30 -8.07 2.08 7.54
CA GLY A 30 -8.24 1.67 6.14
C GLY A 30 -7.00 1.84 5.27
N LYS A 31 -5.78 1.64 5.80
CA LYS A 31 -4.51 1.71 5.04
C LYS A 31 -4.50 0.83 3.78
N GLU A 32 -5.23 -0.28 3.80
CA GLU A 32 -5.40 -1.19 2.66
C GLU A 32 -6.06 -0.52 1.45
N LEU A 33 -6.97 0.43 1.69
CA LEU A 33 -7.62 1.23 0.64
C LEU A 33 -6.62 2.16 -0.05
N ILE A 34 -5.66 2.68 0.72
CA ILE A 34 -4.57 3.52 0.20
C ILE A 34 -3.64 2.68 -0.67
N ALA A 35 -3.22 1.50 -0.21
CA ALA A 35 -2.41 0.58 -1.00
C ALA A 35 -3.10 0.19 -2.32
N LYS A 36 -4.41 -0.08 -2.27
CA LYS A 36 -5.21 -0.38 -3.46
C LYS A 36 -5.27 0.80 -4.43
N ALA A 37 -5.47 2.02 -3.92
CA ALA A 37 -5.51 3.22 -4.75
C ALA A 37 -4.15 3.47 -5.45
N VAL A 38 -3.04 3.29 -4.73
CA VAL A 38 -1.68 3.36 -5.31
C VAL A 38 -1.51 2.33 -6.42
N HIS A 39 -1.88 1.06 -6.17
CA HIS A 39 -1.78 0.00 -7.19
C HIS A 39 -2.60 0.32 -8.45
N GLN A 40 -3.86 0.74 -8.27
CA GLN A 40 -4.78 1.08 -9.36
C GLN A 40 -4.32 2.29 -10.19
N GLY A 41 -3.64 3.25 -9.57
CA GLY A 41 -3.08 4.42 -10.28
C GLY A 41 -1.72 4.18 -10.92
N SER A 42 -1.15 2.98 -10.77
CA SER A 42 0.21 2.67 -11.23
C SER A 42 0.25 1.97 -12.59
N PRO A 43 1.42 1.95 -13.28
CA PRO A 43 1.62 1.12 -14.47
C PRO A 43 1.37 -0.38 -14.22
N ARG A 44 1.39 -0.81 -12.95
CA ARG A 44 1.18 -2.20 -12.52
C ARG A 44 -0.28 -2.54 -12.21
N ALA A 45 -1.23 -1.63 -12.47
CA ALA A 45 -2.65 -1.82 -12.14
C ALA A 45 -3.29 -3.09 -12.75
N GLY A 46 -2.76 -3.57 -13.88
CA GLY A 46 -3.21 -4.82 -14.52
C GLY A 46 -2.67 -6.11 -13.88
N ALA A 47 -1.70 -6.03 -12.97
CA ALA A 47 -1.13 -7.17 -12.28
C ALA A 47 -1.90 -7.50 -10.98
N PRO A 48 -1.80 -8.75 -10.47
CA PRO A 48 -2.38 -9.11 -9.18
C PRO A 48 -1.85 -8.24 -8.03
N LEU A 49 -2.75 -7.78 -7.17
CA LEU A 49 -2.40 -7.15 -5.90
C LEU A 49 -2.51 -8.19 -4.78
N VAL A 50 -1.37 -8.56 -4.21
CA VAL A 50 -1.29 -9.57 -3.14
C VAL A 50 -1.12 -8.87 -1.80
N TYR A 51 -1.95 -9.23 -0.83
CA TYR A 51 -1.88 -8.74 0.53
C TYR A 51 -1.17 -9.76 1.42
N LEU A 52 -0.16 -9.30 2.14
CA LEU A 52 0.58 -10.09 3.11
C LEU A 52 0.44 -9.43 4.49
N ASN A 53 -0.14 -10.15 5.43
CA ASN A 53 -0.23 -9.68 6.82
C ASN A 53 0.94 -10.27 7.62
N CYS A 54 1.98 -9.48 7.83
CA CYS A 54 3.17 -9.93 8.57
C CYS A 54 2.87 -10.34 10.02
N ALA A 55 1.81 -9.82 10.65
CA ALA A 55 1.44 -10.22 12.02
C ALA A 55 0.83 -11.63 12.08
N ALA A 56 0.38 -12.16 10.95
CA ALA A 56 -0.19 -13.51 10.85
C ALA A 56 0.81 -14.55 10.32
N LEU A 57 2.04 -14.15 10.02
CA LEU A 57 3.08 -15.06 9.51
C LEU A 57 3.82 -15.73 10.66
N PRO A 58 4.05 -17.06 10.60
CA PRO A 58 4.97 -17.73 11.50
C PRO A 58 6.41 -17.22 11.27
N GLU A 59 7.19 -17.01 12.33
CA GLU A 59 8.58 -16.52 12.25
C GLU A 59 9.45 -17.37 11.32
N SER A 60 9.21 -18.69 11.27
CA SER A 60 9.95 -19.61 10.40
C SER A 60 9.73 -19.37 8.89
N VAL A 61 8.63 -18.72 8.50
CA VAL A 61 8.31 -18.42 7.09
C VAL A 61 8.85 -17.03 6.69
N ALA A 62 8.98 -16.11 7.65
CA ALA A 62 9.47 -14.76 7.39
C ALA A 62 10.92 -14.73 6.89
N GLU A 63 11.75 -15.71 7.28
CA GLU A 63 13.15 -15.81 6.81
C GLU A 63 13.32 -16.53 5.47
N SER A 64 12.32 -17.28 4.99
CA SER A 64 12.45 -18.11 3.78
C SER A 64 11.75 -17.56 2.52
N GLU A 65 10.85 -16.57 2.65
CA GLU A 65 10.00 -16.07 1.55
C GLU A 65 10.14 -14.55 1.30
N LEU A 66 11.11 -13.88 1.96
CA LEU A 66 11.50 -12.47 1.76
C LEU A 66 12.92 -12.38 1.21
#